data_AF-A0A2H6JX73-F1
#
_entry.id   AF-A0A2H6JX73-F1
#
_cell.length_a   1.000
_cell.length_b   1.000
_cell.length_c   1.000
_cell.angle_alpha   90.00
_cell.angle_beta   90.00
_cell.angle_gamma   90.00
#
_symmetry.space_group_name_H-M   'P 1'
#
loop_
_entity.id
_entity.type
_entity.pdbx_description
1 polymer ?
#
loop_
_entity_poly.entity_id
_entity_poly.type
_entity_poly.pdbx_seq_one_letter_code
_entity_poly.pdbx_strand_id
1 'polypeptide(L)'
;MGNGGAHDFDHIVRVLKIAERIGEAEGADLDVVFFATLFHDIDRHREDKGKVSCHAESSAEHTRRLLRSYLLPGDFIERVAVCIERHRFREGRTPESLQEKVLSDADKLDAMGATGIARAYLFGGAFGERV
;
A
#
# COMPACT_ATOMS: atom_id res chain seq x y z
N MET A 1 1.93 -0.99 25.67
CA MET A 1 2.12 -1.91 24.52
C MET A 1 1.39 -1.32 23.34
N GLY A 2 2.09 -1.07 22.24
CA GLY A 2 1.52 -0.45 21.03
C GLY A 2 2.61 -0.15 20.02
N ASN A 3 3.32 -1.19 19.58
CA ASN A 3 4.43 -1.14 18.62
C ASN A 3 3.94 -0.97 17.17
N GLY A 4 2.80 -0.28 16.95
CA GLY A 4 2.13 -0.24 15.64
C GLY A 4 2.97 0.45 14.56
N GLY A 5 3.54 1.61 14.86
CA GLY A 5 4.26 2.41 13.85
C GLY A 5 5.54 1.77 13.30
N ALA A 6 6.23 0.93 14.08
CA ALA A 6 7.40 0.19 13.58
C ALA A 6 6.98 -0.94 12.63
N HIS A 7 5.93 -1.69 12.98
CA HIS A 7 5.40 -2.76 12.13
C HIS A 7 4.80 -2.24 10.82
N ASP A 8 4.16 -1.07 10.86
CA ASP A 8 3.59 -0.43 9.68
C ASP A 8 4.68 0.04 8.71
N PHE A 9 5.78 0.60 9.23
CA PHE A 9 6.91 1.01 8.39
C PHE A 9 7.69 -0.20 7.83
N ASP A 10 7.89 -1.24 8.64
CA ASP A 10 8.53 -2.48 8.18
C ASP A 10 7.72 -3.13 7.04
N HIS A 11 6.39 -3.03 7.07
CA HIS A 11 5.52 -3.45 5.98
C HIS A 11 5.81 -2.66 4.70
N ILE A 12 5.82 -1.32 4.76
CA ILE A 12 6.14 -0.48 3.59
C ILE A 12 7.50 -0.84 3.00
N VAL A 13 8.53 -1.05 3.83
CA VAL A 13 9.89 -1.41 3.38
C VAL A 13 9.90 -2.77 2.66
N ARG A 14 9.14 -3.75 3.14
CA ARG A 14 9.06 -5.07 2.48
C ARG A 14 8.28 -4.99 1.17
N VAL A 15 7.14 -4.30 1.15
CA VAL A 15 6.37 -4.08 -0.08
C VAL A 15 7.22 -3.37 -1.12
N LEU A 16 8.00 -2.35 -0.74
CA LEU A 16 8.88 -1.64 -1.67
C LEU A 16 9.90 -2.55 -2.34
N LYS A 17 10.57 -3.42 -1.58
CA LYS A 17 11.54 -4.38 -2.14
C LYS A 17 10.89 -5.36 -3.13
N ILE A 18 9.66 -5.79 -2.86
CA ILE A 18 8.92 -6.67 -3.76
C ILE A 18 8.50 -5.88 -5.01
N ALA A 19 7.96 -4.68 -4.83
CA ALA A 19 7.47 -3.80 -5.89
C ALA A 19 8.60 -3.38 -6.85
N GLU A 20 9.78 -3.03 -6.34
CA GLU A 20 10.97 -2.75 -7.15
C GLU A 20 11.34 -3.95 -8.02
N ARG A 21 11.43 -5.15 -7.42
CA ARG A 21 11.79 -6.37 -8.16
C ARG A 21 10.78 -6.74 -9.24
N ILE A 22 9.48 -6.63 -8.97
CA ILE A 22 8.44 -6.90 -9.97
C ILE A 22 8.45 -5.79 -11.02
N GLY A 23 8.53 -4.52 -10.61
CA GLY A 23 8.54 -3.38 -11.50
C GLY A 23 9.71 -3.40 -12.49
N GLU A 24 10.91 -3.77 -12.05
CA GLU A 24 12.08 -3.95 -12.91
C GLU A 24 11.88 -5.06 -13.94
N ALA A 25 11.32 -6.20 -13.49
CA ALA A 25 11.09 -7.35 -14.37
C ALA A 25 10.01 -7.09 -15.43
N GLU A 26 8.96 -6.35 -15.06
CA GLU A 26 7.81 -6.05 -15.93
C GLU A 26 7.99 -4.74 -16.75
N GLY A 27 9.05 -3.97 -16.50
CA GLY A 27 9.28 -2.68 -17.17
C GLY A 27 8.30 -1.59 -16.74
N ALA A 28 7.86 -1.61 -15.48
CA ALA A 28 7.00 -0.56 -14.92
C ALA A 28 7.78 0.75 -14.70
N ASP A 29 7.03 1.85 -14.59
CA ASP A 29 7.61 3.14 -14.17
C ASP A 29 7.93 3.08 -12.66
N LEU A 30 9.21 2.91 -12.36
CA LEU A 30 9.69 2.70 -11.00
C LEU A 30 9.49 3.92 -10.10
N ASP A 31 9.50 5.14 -10.64
CA ASP A 31 9.25 6.34 -9.84
C ASP A 31 7.79 6.36 -9.35
N VAL A 32 6.85 6.07 -10.25
CA VAL A 32 5.43 5.97 -9.85
C VAL A 32 5.22 4.85 -8.84
N VAL A 33 5.83 3.67 -9.06
CA VAL A 33 5.73 2.53 -8.13
C VAL A 33 6.32 2.86 -6.77
N PHE A 34 7.48 3.51 -6.73
CA PHE A 34 8.16 3.90 -5.50
C PHE A 34 7.28 4.84 -4.66
N PHE A 35 6.81 5.94 -5.25
CA PHE A 35 5.98 6.91 -4.55
C PHE A 35 4.63 6.32 -4.14
N ALA A 36 3.99 5.52 -5.01
CA ALA A 36 2.73 4.88 -4.68
C ALA A 36 2.90 3.89 -3.51
N THR A 37 3.96 3.09 -3.51
CA THR A 37 4.26 2.15 -2.42
C THR A 37 4.51 2.86 -1.10
N LEU A 38 5.27 3.95 -1.11
CA LEU A 38 5.59 4.70 0.10
C LEU A 38 4.35 5.26 0.80
N PHE A 39 3.32 5.62 0.04
CA PHE A 39 2.15 6.33 0.57
C PHE A 39 0.84 5.52 0.57
N HIS A 40 0.80 4.29 0.05
CA HIS A 40 -0.46 3.56 -0.13
C HIS A 40 -1.27 3.41 1.17
N ASP A 41 -0.60 3.20 2.30
CA ASP A 41 -1.20 2.98 3.62
C ASP A 41 -1.12 4.22 4.56
N ILE A 42 -0.76 5.43 4.05
CA ILE A 42 -0.55 6.63 4.89
C ILE A 42 -1.75 6.99 5.79
N ASP A 43 -2.97 6.75 5.31
CA ASP A 43 -4.21 7.00 6.04
C ASP A 43 -4.85 5.74 6.66
N ARG A 44 -4.15 4.60 6.69
CA ARG A 44 -4.67 3.33 7.24
C ARG A 44 -5.19 3.46 8.67
N HIS A 45 -4.42 4.15 9.52
CA HIS A 45 -4.78 4.43 10.91
C HIS A 45 -6.09 5.23 11.07
N ARG A 46 -6.54 5.96 10.04
CA ARG A 46 -7.81 6.69 10.04
C ARG A 46 -8.97 5.74 9.76
N GLU A 47 -8.78 4.76 8.88
CA GLU A 47 -9.74 3.69 8.61
C GLU A 47 -9.93 2.81 9.85
N ASP A 48 -8.84 2.42 10.50
CA ASP A 48 -8.89 1.61 11.74
C ASP A 48 -9.65 2.31 12.88
N LYS A 49 -9.64 3.65 12.89
CA LYS A 49 -10.40 4.49 13.85
C LYS A 49 -11.80 4.85 13.38
N GLY A 50 -12.25 4.34 12.23
CA GLY A 50 -13.55 4.65 11.63
C GLY A 50 -13.71 6.09 11.17
N LYS A 51 -12.61 6.84 11.01
CA LYS A 51 -12.64 8.25 10.55
C LYS A 51 -12.79 8.39 9.04
N VAL A 52 -12.47 7.34 8.29
CA VAL A 52 -12.67 7.23 6.84
C VAL A 52 -13.16 5.81 6.54
N SER A 53 -13.93 5.65 5.46
CA SER A 53 -14.50 4.37 5.03
C SER A 53 -13.56 3.52 4.16
N CYS A 54 -12.56 4.16 3.56
CA CYS A 54 -11.59 3.53 2.68
C CYS A 54 -10.26 4.26 2.81
N HIS A 55 -9.23 3.61 3.35
CA HIS A 55 -7.92 4.26 3.42
C HIS A 55 -7.34 4.50 2.02
N ALA A 56 -7.56 3.61 1.03
CA ALA A 56 -6.95 3.75 -0.29
C ALA A 56 -7.36 5.07 -0.98
N GLU A 57 -8.64 5.43 -0.90
CA GLU A 57 -9.16 6.72 -1.39
C GLU A 57 -8.57 7.90 -0.59
N SER A 58 -8.57 7.80 0.73
CA SER A 58 -8.06 8.86 1.60
C SER A 58 -6.55 9.06 1.45
N SER A 59 -5.78 7.98 1.33
CA SER A 59 -4.34 7.95 1.08
C SER A 59 -4.01 8.55 -0.28
N ALA A 60 -4.77 8.24 -1.32
CA ALA A 60 -4.59 8.82 -2.65
C ALA A 60 -4.77 10.35 -2.60
N GLU A 61 -5.85 10.82 -1.95
CA GLU A 61 -6.16 12.24 -1.81
C GLU A 61 -5.16 12.98 -0.88
N HIS A 62 -4.69 12.32 0.19
CA HIS A 62 -3.59 12.83 1.01
C HIS A 62 -2.30 12.96 0.18
N THR A 63 -1.96 11.93 -0.60
CA THR A 63 -0.77 11.92 -1.46
C THR A 63 -0.84 13.01 -2.51
N ARG A 64 -2.00 13.25 -3.14
CA ARG A 64 -2.17 14.37 -4.08
C ARG A 64 -1.79 15.69 -3.43
N ARG A 65 -2.33 15.99 -2.25
CA ARG A 65 -2.03 17.25 -1.54
C ARG A 65 -0.55 17.36 -1.18
N LEU A 66 0.04 16.26 -0.70
CA LEU A 66 1.45 16.22 -0.30
C LEU A 66 2.38 16.44 -1.49
N LEU A 67 2.20 15.71 -2.58
CA LEU A 67 3.08 15.84 -3.76
C LEU A 67 2.89 17.19 -4.47
N ARG A 68 1.67 17.75 -4.46
CA ARG A 68 1.42 19.12 -4.95
C ARG A 68 2.16 20.17 -4.13
N SER A 69 2.27 20.02 -2.81
CA SER A 69 3.02 20.99 -1.99
C SER A 69 4.54 20.95 -2.25
N TYR A 70 5.04 19.83 -2.79
CA TYR A 70 6.42 19.70 -3.28
C TYR A 70 6.60 20.07 -4.76
N LEU A 71 5.58 20.66 -5.41
CA LEU A 71 5.63 21.13 -6.80
C LEU A 71 5.97 20.04 -7.84
N LEU A 72 5.57 18.80 -7.58
CA LEU A 72 5.74 17.71 -8.55
C LEU A 72 4.77 17.84 -9.74
N PRO A 73 5.09 17.24 -10.91
CA PRO A 73 4.25 17.33 -12.10
C PRO A 73 2.85 16.74 -11.89
N GLY A 74 1.81 17.44 -12.36
CA GLY A 74 0.42 17.01 -12.15
C GLY A 74 0.10 15.61 -12.68
N ASP A 75 0.60 15.27 -13.87
CA ASP A 75 0.43 13.93 -14.46
C ASP A 75 1.06 12.84 -13.58
N PHE A 76 2.27 13.08 -13.07
CA PHE A 76 2.94 12.16 -12.16
C PHE A 76 2.14 11.97 -10.87
N ILE A 77 1.63 13.05 -10.28
CA ILE A 77 0.82 13.02 -9.06
C ILE A 77 -0.45 12.18 -9.27
N GLU A 78 -1.15 12.37 -10.39
CA GLU A 78 -2.37 11.60 -10.67
C GLU A 78 -2.05 10.11 -10.92
N ARG A 79 -0.96 9.79 -11.63
CA ARG A 79 -0.53 8.40 -11.81
C ARG A 79 -0.22 7.71 -10.48
N VAL A 80 0.49 8.39 -9.57
CA VAL A 80 0.74 7.88 -8.20
C VAL A 80 -0.56 7.70 -7.42
N ALA A 81 -1.45 8.69 -7.45
CA ALA A 81 -2.69 8.65 -6.70
C ALA A 81 -3.63 7.53 -7.18
N VAL A 82 -3.73 7.30 -8.50
CA VAL A 82 -4.51 6.20 -9.06
C VAL A 82 -3.93 4.83 -8.68
N CYS A 83 -2.60 4.69 -8.67
CA CYS A 83 -1.94 3.48 -8.17
C CYS A 83 -2.35 3.18 -6.72
N ILE A 84 -2.31 4.19 -5.86
CA ILE A 84 -2.73 4.07 -4.45
C ILE A 84 -4.22 3.74 -4.34
N GLU A 85 -5.07 4.40 -5.11
CA GLU A 85 -6.51 4.19 -5.03
C GLU A 85 -6.94 2.77 -5.43
N ARG A 86 -6.18 2.14 -6.35
CA ARG A 86 -6.52 0.84 -6.95
C ARG A 86 -5.70 -0.34 -6.44
N HIS A 87 -4.76 -0.14 -5.50
CA HIS A 87 -3.94 -1.26 -4.98
C HIS A 87 -4.79 -2.35 -4.29
N ARG A 88 -5.94 -1.96 -3.70
CA ARG A 88 -6.84 -2.90 -3.03
C ARG A 88 -7.87 -3.46 -4.00
N PHE A 89 -8.05 -4.78 -3.98
CA PHE A 89 -9.12 -5.43 -4.73
C PHE A 89 -10.47 -5.22 -4.01
N ARG A 90 -11.20 -4.18 -4.40
CA ARG A 90 -12.59 -3.91 -4.00
C ARG A 90 -13.46 -3.82 -5.26
N GLU A 91 -14.74 -4.18 -5.13
CA GLU A 91 -15.69 -4.22 -6.25
C GLU A 91 -15.63 -2.93 -7.10
N GLY A 92 -15.31 -3.09 -8.39
CA GLY A 92 -15.27 -2.00 -9.37
C GLY A 92 -13.94 -1.23 -9.50
N ARG A 93 -12.90 -1.56 -8.73
CA ARG A 93 -11.58 -0.89 -8.83
C ARG A 93 -10.44 -1.89 -8.92
N THR A 94 -10.26 -2.44 -10.11
CA THR A 94 -9.16 -3.35 -10.40
C THR A 94 -7.95 -2.58 -10.95
N PRO A 95 -6.72 -2.98 -10.60
CA PRO A 95 -5.50 -2.49 -11.23
C PRO A 95 -5.52 -2.62 -12.76
N GLU A 96 -5.33 -1.52 -13.48
CA GLU A 96 -5.33 -1.50 -14.96
C GLU A 96 -3.91 -1.32 -15.52
N SER A 97 -3.19 -0.29 -15.07
CA SER A 97 -1.82 -0.04 -15.50
C SER A 97 -0.80 -1.03 -14.89
N LEU A 98 0.41 -1.07 -15.47
CA LEU A 98 1.49 -1.91 -14.94
C LEU A 98 1.85 -1.52 -13.50
N GLN A 99 1.93 -0.22 -13.22
CA GLN A 99 2.30 0.32 -11.90
C GLN A 99 1.24 -0.01 -10.85
N GLU A 100 -0.05 0.09 -11.21
CA GLU A 100 -1.16 -0.33 -10.33
C GLU A 100 -1.06 -1.82 -9.99
N LYS A 101 -0.78 -2.67 -11.00
CA LYS A 101 -0.65 -4.13 -10.83
C LYS A 101 0.55 -4.48 -9.94
N VAL A 102 1.70 -3.85 -10.20
CA VAL A 102 2.93 -4.05 -9.42
C VAL A 102 2.69 -3.74 -7.94
N LEU A 103 2.11 -2.58 -7.61
CA LEU A 103 1.81 -2.23 -6.22
C LEU A 103 0.81 -3.19 -5.60
N SER A 104 -0.28 -3.49 -6.32
CA SER A 104 -1.31 -4.44 -5.89
C SER A 104 -0.71 -5.80 -5.52
N ASP A 105 0.16 -6.33 -6.36
CA ASP A 105 0.73 -7.67 -6.20
C ASP A 105 1.79 -7.68 -5.10
N ALA A 106 2.64 -6.65 -5.03
CA ALA A 106 3.65 -6.51 -3.98
C ALA A 106 3.03 -6.44 -2.58
N ASP A 107 1.96 -5.67 -2.41
CA ASP A 107 1.23 -5.56 -1.14
C ASP A 107 0.62 -6.92 -0.73
N LYS A 108 -0.01 -7.61 -1.67
CA LYS A 108 -0.59 -8.95 -1.41
C LYS A 108 0.47 -10.01 -1.11
N LEU A 109 1.62 -9.95 -1.77
CA LEU A 109 2.74 -10.87 -1.54
C LEU A 109 3.34 -10.70 -0.14
N ASP A 110 3.41 -9.48 0.42
CA ASP A 110 3.87 -9.26 1.80
C ASP A 110 2.94 -9.91 2.84
N ALA A 111 1.65 -10.01 2.53
CA ALA A 111 0.65 -10.67 3.37
C ALA A 111 0.66 -12.21 3.24
N MET A 112 1.47 -12.79 2.36
CA MET A 112 1.57 -14.23 2.12
C MET A 112 2.92 -14.82 2.59
N GLY A 113 3.12 -16.12 2.37
CA GLY A 113 4.37 -16.82 2.72
C GLY A 113 4.65 -16.85 4.22
N ALA A 114 5.92 -16.99 4.60
CA ALA A 114 6.32 -17.09 6.01
C ALA A 114 5.91 -15.85 6.83
N THR A 115 6.00 -14.65 6.25
CA THR A 115 5.54 -13.41 6.87
C THR A 115 4.03 -13.41 7.07
N GLY A 116 3.26 -13.80 6.05
CA GLY A 116 1.82 -13.96 6.14
C GLY A 116 1.39 -14.95 7.21
N ILE A 117 2.04 -16.12 7.27
CA ILE A 117 1.82 -17.13 8.31
C ILE A 117 2.07 -16.53 9.70
N ALA A 118 3.22 -15.91 9.93
CA ALA A 118 3.54 -15.29 11.21
C ALA A 118 2.52 -14.21 11.62
N ARG A 119 2.09 -13.36 10.68
CA ARG A 119 1.05 -12.34 10.91
C ARG A 119 -0.30 -12.97 11.26
N ALA A 120 -0.70 -14.04 10.58
CA ALA A 120 -1.94 -14.75 10.86
C ALA A 120 -1.96 -15.33 12.28
N TYR A 121 -0.87 -15.97 12.72
CA TYR A 121 -0.74 -16.47 14.10
C TYR A 121 -0.76 -15.33 15.15
N LEU A 122 -0.05 -14.23 14.89
CA LEU A 122 -0.07 -13.07 15.79
C LEU A 122 -1.46 -12.46 15.92
N PHE A 123 -2.18 -12.34 14.80
CA PHE A 123 -3.55 -11.83 14.79
C PHE A 123 -4.50 -12.79 15.51
N GLY A 124 -4.57 -14.07 15.11
CA GLY A 124 -5.42 -15.07 15.76
C GLY A 124 -5.15 -15.19 17.27
N GLY A 125 -3.88 -15.17 17.68
CA GLY A 125 -3.49 -15.18 19.09
C GLY A 125 -3.96 -13.93 19.86
N ALA A 126 -3.95 -12.74 19.24
CA ALA A 126 -4.46 -11.52 19.86
C ALA A 126 -5.99 -11.56 20.09
N PHE A 127 -6.73 -12.34 19.28
CA PHE A 127 -8.17 -12.56 19.44
C PHE A 127 -8.52 -13.84 20.21
N GLY A 128 -7.52 -14.56 20.74
CA GLY A 128 -7.72 -15.78 21.52
C GLY A 128 -8.19 -16.98 20.70
N GLU A 129 -8.00 -16.95 19.37
CA GLU A 129 -8.30 -18.08 18.51
C GLU A 129 -7.31 -19.23 18.78
N ARG A 130 -7.82 -20.46 18.77
CA ARG A 130 -7.00 -21.66 18.92
C ARG A 130 -6.65 -22.20 17.54
N VAL A 131 -5.39 -22.57 17.37
CA VAL A 131 -4.87 -23.20 16.14
C VAL A 131 -4.84 -24.71 16.31
#